data_AF-A0A4U8SG87-F1
#
_entry.id   AF-A0A4U8SG87-F1
#
_cell.length_a   1.000
_cell.length_b   1.000
_cell.length_c   1.000
_cell.angle_alpha   90.00
_cell.angle_beta   90.00
_cell.angle_gamma   90.00
#
_symmetry.space_group_name_H-M   'P 1'
#
loop_
_entity.id
_entity.type
_entity.pdbx_description
1 polymer ?
#
loop_
_entity_poly.entity_id
_entity_poly.type
_entity_poly.pdbx_seq_one_letter_code
_entity_poly.pdbx_strand_id
1 'polypeptide(L)'
;MIRENIKFFKAAFAALCFSLPCMAYDFSACEKKAALSMERVGSTYGIAIKSLGAQNPSKAVLFVYSPKQQLRGYKILKHDPFVGMYLLESKGALEPINLRVIQKEILEDEMASVNPNDSVSGKIATRMQSPIDFATLNTPTFQNSLISTVCDHIYGIGIGENAFIEKAYLERFVDSDSIYYGDIGVRVIQNDEHAVEVSIVDPFFKKNPFKVGDVISAVNGESITGLPSFRRIVFDLNEGAVVPVRIKRDGVAMEVMVQVDKLRGGMLLPDDFFSRVHIGVNDNFVITYVGNEAKDGFERLRVGDRILRVNQHTTPKGLSAIIRLLGEYPDKKQRWLVSRNDFQFFIDVNDKSAMESQDSLTQGLLSEDTRFSF
;
A
#
# COMPACT_ATOMS: atom_id res chain seq x y z
N MET A 1 52.34 52.27 60.02
CA MET A 1 52.59 52.92 58.72
C MET A 1 53.37 51.93 57.87
N ILE A 2 52.93 51.67 56.62
CA ILE A 2 53.56 50.78 55.59
C ILE A 2 53.42 49.27 55.90
N ARG A 3 53.16 48.32 54.99
CA ARG A 3 52.46 48.14 53.69
C ARG A 3 52.53 46.60 53.43
N GLU A 4 51.55 46.05 52.70
CA GLU A 4 51.56 44.72 52.02
C GLU A 4 51.46 43.46 52.93
N ASN A 5 50.61 42.45 52.68
CA ASN A 5 50.47 41.70 51.44
C ASN A 5 49.21 40.80 51.38
N ILE A 6 48.80 40.58 50.13
CA ILE A 6 47.71 39.80 49.54
C ILE A 6 47.72 38.31 49.92
N LYS A 7 46.54 37.69 50.13
CA LYS A 7 46.18 36.37 49.53
C LYS A 7 44.68 36.26 49.23
N PHE A 8 44.37 36.18 47.94
CA PHE A 8 43.11 35.73 47.36
C PHE A 8 42.86 34.26 47.70
N PHE A 9 41.65 33.90 48.11
CA PHE A 9 41.16 32.52 48.11
C PHE A 9 39.91 32.46 47.24
N LYS A 10 40.07 32.00 45.99
CA LYS A 10 38.97 31.66 45.09
C LYS A 10 38.51 30.23 45.43
N ALA A 11 37.31 30.07 45.94
CA ALA A 11 36.65 28.77 46.03
C ALA A 11 36.06 28.43 44.65
N ALA A 12 36.63 27.44 43.98
CA ALA A 12 36.08 26.83 42.77
C ALA A 12 35.19 25.65 43.19
N PHE A 13 33.88 25.78 43.01
CA PHE A 13 32.94 24.67 43.14
C PHE A 13 32.97 23.90 41.81
N ALA A 14 33.78 22.84 41.74
CA ALA A 14 33.78 21.92 40.61
C ALA A 14 32.53 21.03 40.72
N ALA A 15 31.50 21.33 39.93
CA ALA A 15 30.40 20.41 39.69
C ALA A 15 30.94 19.24 38.86
N LEU A 16 31.18 18.10 39.51
CA LEU A 16 31.50 16.84 38.86
C LEU A 16 30.22 16.35 38.17
N CYS A 17 30.03 16.71 36.90
CA CYS A 17 29.08 16.01 36.04
C CYS A 17 29.61 14.59 35.80
N PHE A 18 29.22 13.65 36.66
CA PHE A 18 29.25 12.22 36.35
C PHE A 18 28.31 12.01 35.15
N SER A 19 28.87 12.12 33.95
CA SER A 19 28.29 11.49 32.77
C SER A 19 28.50 9.99 32.96
N LEU A 20 27.50 9.32 33.55
CA LEU A 20 27.40 7.88 33.43
C LEU A 20 27.41 7.59 31.91
N PRO A 21 28.35 6.79 31.40
CA PRO A 21 28.24 6.31 30.03
C PRO A 21 26.91 5.56 29.96
N CYS A 22 25.99 6.07 29.15
CA CYS A 22 24.83 5.30 28.75
C CYS A 22 25.42 4.03 28.11
N MET A 23 25.35 2.90 28.81
CA MET A 23 25.87 1.64 28.31
C MET A 23 25.04 1.30 27.08
N ALA A 24 25.56 1.66 25.91
CA ALA A 24 24.98 1.25 24.65
C ALA A 24 25.03 -0.29 24.61
N TYR A 25 23.90 -0.93 24.36
CA TYR A 25 23.83 -2.37 24.21
C TYR A 25 24.73 -2.80 23.03
N ASP A 26 25.59 -3.80 23.26
CA ASP A 26 26.46 -4.35 22.22
C ASP A 26 25.70 -5.45 21.43
N PHE A 27 25.35 -5.13 20.19
CA PHE A 27 24.63 -6.01 19.28
C PHE A 27 25.55 -6.78 18.30
N SER A 28 26.88 -6.73 18.47
CA SER A 28 27.84 -7.42 17.59
C SER A 28 27.61 -8.93 17.47
N ALA A 29 27.11 -9.56 18.55
CA ALA A 29 26.71 -10.97 18.52
C ALA A 29 25.50 -11.22 17.62
N CYS A 30 24.58 -10.25 17.56
CA CYS A 30 23.37 -10.33 16.74
C CYS A 30 23.70 -10.14 15.26
N GLU A 31 24.70 -9.32 14.92
CA GLU A 31 25.20 -9.18 13.55
C GLU A 31 25.73 -10.52 13.00
N LYS A 32 26.55 -11.22 13.79
CA LYS A 32 27.05 -12.56 13.42
C LYS A 32 25.92 -13.57 13.23
N LYS A 33 24.89 -13.51 14.07
CA LYS A 33 23.73 -14.39 13.96
C LYS A 33 22.87 -14.04 12.74
N ALA A 34 22.66 -12.75 12.46
CA ALA A 34 21.95 -12.28 11.29
C ALA A 34 22.60 -12.81 9.99
N ALA A 35 23.93 -12.90 9.95
CA ALA A 35 24.66 -13.48 8.82
C ALA A 35 24.31 -14.95 8.50
N LEU A 36 23.80 -15.73 9.47
CA LEU A 36 23.36 -17.12 9.25
C LEU A 36 22.00 -17.20 8.54
N SER A 37 21.19 -16.15 8.68
CA SER A 37 19.83 -16.07 8.14
C SER A 37 19.72 -15.16 6.92
N MET A 38 20.81 -14.53 6.50
CA MET A 38 20.77 -13.48 5.48
C MET A 38 21.81 -13.72 4.39
N GLU A 39 21.45 -13.45 3.14
CA GLU A 39 22.39 -13.43 2.03
C GLU A 39 22.23 -12.16 1.20
N ARG A 40 23.30 -11.77 0.48
CA ARG A 40 23.30 -10.55 -0.33
C ARG A 40 22.39 -10.69 -1.56
N VAL A 41 21.46 -9.74 -1.70
CA VAL A 41 20.58 -9.61 -2.86
C VAL A 41 20.77 -8.21 -3.44
N GLY A 42 21.60 -8.10 -4.49
CA GLY A 42 22.01 -6.80 -5.02
C GLY A 42 22.79 -5.99 -3.96
N SER A 43 22.34 -4.77 -3.69
CA SER A 43 22.92 -3.88 -2.66
C SER A 43 22.35 -4.11 -1.26
N THR A 44 21.31 -4.94 -1.11
CA THR A 44 20.64 -5.22 0.16
C THR A 44 20.82 -6.70 0.55
N TYR A 45 20.01 -7.18 1.49
CA TYR A 45 19.96 -8.57 1.93
C TYR A 45 18.58 -9.18 1.68
N GLY A 46 18.55 -10.49 1.49
CA GLY A 46 17.35 -11.29 1.68
C GLY A 46 17.43 -12.07 2.98
N ILE A 47 16.28 -12.20 3.65
CA ILE A 47 16.17 -12.81 4.98
C ILE A 47 15.46 -14.16 4.83
N ALA A 48 16.12 -15.24 5.25
CA ALA A 48 15.52 -16.58 5.28
C ALA A 48 14.38 -16.62 6.29
N ILE A 49 13.16 -16.88 5.83
CA ILE A 49 11.94 -16.90 6.66
C ILE A 49 11.32 -18.30 6.81
N LYS A 50 11.62 -19.22 5.89
CA LYS A 50 11.25 -20.64 5.99
C LYS A 50 12.15 -21.51 5.12
N SER A 51 12.29 -22.78 5.47
CA SER A 51 12.99 -23.75 4.62
C SER A 51 12.19 -24.04 3.35
N LEU A 52 12.88 -24.26 2.22
CA LEU A 52 12.25 -24.58 0.94
C LEU A 52 11.92 -26.08 0.83
N GLY A 53 11.05 -26.55 1.73
CA GLY A 53 10.45 -27.88 1.73
C GLY A 53 11.41 -29.08 1.88
N ALA A 54 10.83 -30.27 2.05
CA ALA A 54 11.58 -31.52 2.23
C ALA A 54 12.42 -31.93 1.01
N GLN A 55 12.10 -31.44 -0.19
CA GLN A 55 12.79 -31.79 -1.43
C GLN A 55 14.07 -30.99 -1.68
N ASN A 56 14.27 -29.86 -0.99
CA ASN A 56 15.47 -29.03 -1.15
C ASN A 56 15.90 -28.44 0.21
N PRO A 57 16.30 -29.29 1.18
CA PRO A 57 16.57 -28.87 2.56
C PRO A 57 17.76 -27.89 2.67
N SER A 58 18.60 -27.82 1.63
CA SER A 58 19.73 -26.89 1.53
C SER A 58 19.33 -25.48 1.08
N LYS A 59 18.04 -25.20 0.92
CA LYS A 59 17.52 -23.92 0.41
C LYS A 59 16.47 -23.35 1.36
N ALA A 60 16.34 -22.03 1.34
CA ALA A 60 15.37 -21.27 2.10
C ALA A 60 14.55 -20.37 1.16
N VAL A 61 13.36 -19.98 1.64
CA VAL A 61 12.59 -18.86 1.09
C VAL A 61 13.12 -17.59 1.74
N LEU A 62 13.59 -16.67 0.90
CA LEU A 62 14.03 -15.34 1.31
C LEU A 62 12.90 -14.35 1.19
N PHE A 63 12.67 -13.56 2.23
CA PHE A 63 11.95 -12.29 2.11
C PHE A 63 12.90 -11.17 1.70
N VAL A 64 12.46 -10.32 0.77
CA VAL A 64 13.14 -9.09 0.39
C VAL A 64 12.12 -7.96 0.18
N TYR A 65 12.32 -6.84 0.85
CA TYR A 65 11.67 -5.57 0.54
C TYR A 65 12.53 -4.77 -0.44
N SER A 66 11.98 -4.46 -1.62
CA SER A 66 12.66 -3.75 -2.70
C SER A 66 11.67 -2.90 -3.53
N PRO A 67 11.18 -1.77 -2.99
CA PRO A 67 10.13 -0.96 -3.62
C PRO A 67 10.60 -0.19 -4.86
N LYS A 68 11.90 0.04 -5.01
CA LYS A 68 12.48 0.87 -6.09
C LYS A 68 13.25 0.08 -7.14
N GLN A 69 13.61 -1.16 -6.83
CA GLN A 69 14.53 -1.95 -7.65
C GLN A 69 13.92 -3.30 -8.01
N GLN A 70 13.91 -3.62 -9.31
CA GLN A 70 13.58 -4.96 -9.77
C GLN A 70 14.74 -5.90 -9.47
N LEU A 71 14.44 -7.02 -8.82
CA LEU A 71 15.44 -8.02 -8.44
C LEU A 71 15.79 -8.92 -9.64
N ARG A 72 17.08 -9.18 -9.85
CA ARG A 72 17.62 -10.03 -10.91
C ARG A 72 18.55 -11.10 -10.34
N GLY A 73 18.72 -12.21 -11.06
CA GLY A 73 19.64 -13.29 -10.67
C GLY A 73 19.13 -14.17 -9.51
N TYR A 74 17.83 -14.12 -9.26
CA TYR A 74 17.11 -14.92 -8.27
C TYR A 74 15.84 -15.47 -8.89
N LYS A 75 15.45 -16.68 -8.50
CA LYS A 75 14.14 -17.22 -8.83
C LYS A 75 13.11 -16.57 -7.90
N ILE A 76 12.24 -15.76 -8.49
CA ILE A 76 11.14 -15.11 -7.79
C ILE A 76 10.05 -16.16 -7.56
N LEU A 77 9.76 -16.45 -6.30
CA LEU A 77 8.69 -17.34 -5.86
C LEU A 77 7.36 -16.59 -5.75
N LYS A 78 7.41 -15.33 -5.31
CA LYS A 78 6.24 -14.44 -5.16
C LYS A 78 6.69 -12.99 -5.20
N HIS A 79 5.85 -12.11 -5.72
CA HIS A 79 6.10 -10.67 -5.74
C HIS A 79 4.81 -9.91 -5.51
N ASP A 80 4.82 -9.00 -4.53
CA ASP A 80 3.80 -7.97 -4.33
C ASP A 80 4.24 -6.67 -5.00
N PRO A 81 3.66 -6.31 -6.17
CA PRO A 81 4.05 -5.09 -6.88
C PRO A 81 3.51 -3.80 -6.25
N PHE A 82 2.53 -3.88 -5.34
CA PHE A 82 1.96 -2.69 -4.71
C PHE A 82 2.89 -2.12 -3.63
N VAL A 83 3.57 -3.00 -2.91
CA VAL A 83 4.47 -2.63 -1.80
C VAL A 83 5.93 -3.04 -2.03
N GLY A 84 6.25 -3.77 -3.10
CA GLY A 84 7.61 -4.15 -3.46
C GLY A 84 8.19 -5.24 -2.56
N MET A 85 7.35 -6.18 -2.12
CA MET A 85 7.77 -7.34 -1.34
C MET A 85 8.02 -8.54 -2.24
N TYR A 86 9.08 -9.28 -1.99
CA TYR A 86 9.47 -10.45 -2.78
C TYR A 86 9.70 -11.66 -1.88
N LEU A 87 9.30 -12.83 -2.37
CA LEU A 87 9.81 -14.11 -1.92
C LEU A 87 10.74 -14.67 -3.00
N LEU A 88 11.96 -15.03 -2.62
CA LEU A 88 12.96 -15.58 -3.52
C LEU A 88 13.42 -16.96 -3.04
N GLU A 89 13.90 -17.78 -3.97
CA GLU A 89 14.67 -18.98 -3.64
C GLU A 89 16.12 -18.59 -3.29
N SER A 90 16.64 -19.01 -2.13
CA SER A 90 18.00 -18.71 -1.71
C SER A 90 19.07 -19.33 -2.62
N LYS A 91 20.29 -18.78 -2.61
CA LYS A 91 21.44 -19.41 -3.28
C LYS A 91 22.13 -20.43 -2.38
N GLY A 92 22.25 -20.14 -1.09
CA GLY A 92 22.86 -21.03 -0.11
C GLY A 92 21.86 -21.67 0.86
N ALA A 93 22.41 -22.53 1.73
CA ALA A 93 21.74 -22.93 2.95
C ALA A 93 21.80 -21.76 3.94
N LEU A 94 20.66 -21.45 4.54
CA LEU A 94 20.49 -20.39 5.52
C LEU A 94 19.57 -20.89 6.63
N GLU A 95 19.76 -20.38 7.84
CA GLU A 95 18.92 -20.68 8.99
C GLU A 95 17.70 -19.76 8.98
N PRO A 96 16.47 -20.27 8.83
CA PRO A 96 15.28 -19.41 8.85
C PRO A 96 15.09 -18.72 10.20
N ILE A 97 14.71 -17.45 10.17
CA ILE A 97 14.33 -16.71 11.37
C ILE A 97 12.98 -17.19 11.92
N ASN A 98 12.76 -16.99 13.21
CA ASN A 98 11.45 -17.14 13.83
C ASN A 98 10.94 -15.77 14.30
N LEU A 99 9.85 -15.30 13.69
CA LEU A 99 9.22 -14.04 14.07
C LEU A 99 8.30 -14.21 15.27
N ARG A 100 8.35 -13.22 16.16
CA ARG A 100 7.52 -13.11 17.35
C ARG A 100 6.53 -11.97 17.22
N VAL A 101 5.40 -12.11 17.90
CA VAL A 101 4.42 -11.02 18.03
C VAL A 101 4.93 -10.04 19.08
N ILE A 102 4.81 -8.75 18.80
CA ILE A 102 5.13 -7.70 19.76
C ILE A 102 3.99 -7.61 20.79
N GLN A 103 4.30 -8.00 22.02
CA GLN A 103 3.42 -7.88 23.18
C GLN A 103 3.67 -6.55 23.90
N LYS A 104 2.79 -6.19 24.83
CA LYS A 104 2.82 -4.88 25.50
C LYS A 104 4.12 -4.67 26.30
N GLU A 105 4.64 -5.75 26.87
CA GLU A 105 5.83 -5.81 27.72
C GLU A 105 7.08 -5.38 26.95
N ILE A 106 7.10 -5.63 25.64
CA ILE A 106 8.25 -5.40 24.75
C ILE A 106 8.26 -3.99 24.17
N LEU A 107 7.19 -3.21 24.37
CA LEU A 107 7.11 -1.84 23.84
C LEU A 107 8.11 -0.90 24.52
N GLU A 108 8.46 -1.18 25.77
CA GLU A 108 9.39 -0.37 26.56
C GLU A 108 10.84 -0.85 26.44
N ASP A 109 11.04 -2.05 25.88
CA ASP A 109 12.34 -2.67 25.71
C ASP A 109 13.17 -1.96 24.64
N GLU A 110 14.48 -1.96 24.87
CA GLU A 110 15.43 -1.55 23.85
C GLU A 110 15.51 -2.63 22.76
N MET A 111 15.40 -2.22 21.49
CA MET A 111 15.50 -3.06 20.30
C MET A 111 16.65 -2.58 19.43
N ALA A 112 17.08 -3.42 18.50
CA ALA A 112 17.99 -3.04 17.44
C ALA A 112 17.45 -3.41 16.06
N SER A 113 17.73 -2.53 15.09
CA SER A 113 17.79 -2.88 13.67
C SER A 113 19.17 -3.48 13.39
N VAL A 114 19.21 -4.76 13.05
CA VAL A 114 20.44 -5.53 12.89
C VAL A 114 20.56 -6.07 11.47
N ASN A 115 21.72 -5.87 10.85
CA ASN A 115 22.13 -6.56 9.64
C ASN A 115 23.50 -7.24 9.87
N PRO A 116 24.04 -8.03 8.92
CA PRO A 116 25.29 -8.76 9.12
C PRO A 116 26.54 -7.91 9.41
N ASN A 117 26.51 -6.60 9.18
CA ASN A 117 27.66 -5.72 9.26
C ASN A 117 27.48 -4.55 10.23
N ASP A 118 26.27 -4.30 10.71
CA ASP A 118 25.96 -3.10 11.49
C ASP A 118 24.65 -3.26 12.28
N SER A 119 24.53 -2.49 13.34
CA SER A 119 23.38 -2.48 14.24
C SER A 119 23.10 -1.08 14.80
N VAL A 120 21.81 -0.74 14.89
CA VAL A 120 21.35 0.54 15.47
C VAL A 120 20.26 0.27 16.49
N SER A 121 20.46 0.76 17.70
CA SER A 121 19.56 0.60 18.84
C SER A 121 18.49 1.70 18.89
N GLY A 122 17.29 1.33 19.33
CA GLY A 122 16.18 2.25 19.58
C GLY A 122 14.97 1.54 20.17
N LYS A 123 13.82 2.22 20.18
CA LYS A 123 12.55 1.72 20.73
C LYS A 123 11.43 1.84 19.73
N ILE A 124 10.41 1.00 19.88
CA ILE A 124 9.18 1.10 19.08
C ILE A 124 8.53 2.44 19.36
N ALA A 125 8.34 3.24 18.31
CA ALA A 125 7.62 4.50 18.38
C ALA A 125 6.15 4.33 17.98
N THR A 126 5.88 3.55 16.91
CA THR A 126 4.51 3.25 16.48
C THR A 126 4.38 1.79 16.05
N ARG A 127 3.19 1.23 16.26
CA ARG A 127 2.81 -0.11 15.77
C ARG A 127 2.29 -0.01 14.34
N MET A 128 2.38 -1.11 13.59
CA MET A 128 1.86 -1.20 12.24
C MET A 128 0.33 -1.18 12.27
N GLN A 129 -0.28 -0.27 11.50
CA GLN A 129 -1.73 -0.02 11.54
C GLN A 129 -2.48 -0.51 10.30
N SER A 130 -1.77 -0.71 9.19
CA SER A 130 -2.29 -1.28 7.95
C SER A 130 -1.15 -1.91 7.14
N PRO A 131 -1.43 -2.62 6.03
CA PRO A 131 -0.41 -3.16 5.13
C PRO A 131 0.62 -2.15 4.59
N ILE A 132 0.32 -0.84 4.63
CA ILE A 132 1.21 0.23 4.15
C ILE A 132 1.52 1.30 5.20
N ASP A 133 0.90 1.21 6.38
CA ASP A 133 1.17 2.09 7.51
C ASP A 133 2.06 1.34 8.51
N PHE A 134 3.34 1.26 8.18
CA PHE A 134 4.36 0.44 8.85
C PHE A 134 4.59 0.84 10.31
N ALA A 135 5.09 -0.11 11.10
CA ALA A 135 5.60 0.19 12.43
C ALA A 135 6.87 1.02 12.33
N THR A 136 7.18 1.81 13.36
CA THR A 136 8.40 2.63 13.38
C THR A 136 9.19 2.47 14.66
N LEU A 137 10.50 2.67 14.54
CA LEU A 137 11.39 2.94 15.66
C LEU A 137 11.63 4.45 15.80
N ASN A 138 12.09 4.87 16.97
CA ASN A 138 12.58 6.23 17.21
C ASN A 138 14.00 6.48 16.64
N THR A 139 14.57 5.47 15.97
CA THR A 139 15.90 5.46 15.38
C THR A 139 15.81 4.95 13.95
N PRO A 140 16.80 5.20 13.08
CA PRO A 140 16.77 4.65 11.74
C PRO A 140 16.83 3.12 11.70
N THR A 141 16.15 2.51 10.72
CA THR A 141 16.28 1.07 10.42
C THR A 141 17.09 0.87 9.14
N PHE A 142 17.85 -0.21 9.08
CA PHE A 142 18.41 -0.67 7.81
C PHE A 142 17.32 -1.34 6.97
N GLN A 143 17.40 -1.19 5.64
CA GLN A 143 16.53 -1.91 4.73
C GLN A 143 16.89 -3.41 4.72
N ASN A 144 15.88 -4.25 4.85
CA ASN A 144 16.00 -5.71 5.04
C ASN A 144 16.87 -6.06 6.25
N SER A 145 16.59 -5.47 7.40
CA SER A 145 17.22 -5.80 8.68
C SER A 145 16.33 -6.69 9.55
N LEU A 146 16.89 -7.31 10.57
CA LEU A 146 16.11 -7.91 11.66
C LEU A 146 15.80 -6.84 12.70
N ILE A 147 14.58 -6.81 13.23
CA ILE A 147 14.22 -5.98 14.40
C ILE A 147 14.17 -6.89 15.62
N SER A 148 15.08 -6.71 16.58
CA SER A 148 15.24 -7.66 17.70
C SER A 148 15.66 -7.01 19.01
N THR A 149 15.18 -7.52 20.16
CA THR A 149 15.66 -7.10 21.50
C THR A 149 16.92 -7.86 21.91
N VAL A 150 16.94 -9.17 21.66
CA VAL A 150 18.12 -10.04 21.74
C VAL A 150 18.18 -10.85 20.46
N CYS A 151 19.34 -11.43 20.12
CA CYS A 151 19.59 -11.96 18.79
C CYS A 151 18.59 -13.04 18.31
N ASP A 152 17.94 -13.77 19.23
CA ASP A 152 16.93 -14.80 18.95
C ASP A 152 15.48 -14.31 18.96
N HIS A 153 15.25 -13.08 19.39
CA HIS A 153 13.91 -12.51 19.55
C HIS A 153 13.67 -11.48 18.46
N ILE A 154 13.24 -11.96 17.29
CA ILE A 154 13.01 -11.12 16.11
C ILE A 154 11.51 -10.80 16.04
N TYR A 155 11.17 -9.52 15.92
CA TYR A 155 9.79 -9.02 15.97
C TYR A 155 9.29 -8.46 14.65
N GLY A 156 10.22 -8.22 13.71
CA GLY A 156 9.88 -7.68 12.42
C GLY A 156 11.10 -7.54 11.50
N ILE A 157 10.83 -6.99 10.33
CA ILE A 157 11.84 -6.76 9.29
C ILE A 157 11.95 -5.27 9.00
N GLY A 158 13.12 -4.68 9.21
CA GLY A 158 13.41 -3.29 8.90
C GLY A 158 13.33 -3.02 7.40
N ILE A 159 12.73 -1.90 7.01
CA ILE A 159 12.51 -1.55 5.60
C ILE A 159 13.21 -0.24 5.19
N GLY A 160 14.03 0.33 6.08
CA GLY A 160 14.70 1.60 5.87
C GLY A 160 13.99 2.75 6.57
N GLU A 161 14.62 3.93 6.48
CA GLU A 161 14.19 5.15 7.17
C GLU A 161 14.16 4.87 8.67
N ASN A 162 12.99 4.73 9.27
CA ASN A 162 12.81 4.29 10.66
C ASN A 162 11.74 3.19 10.78
N ALA A 163 11.36 2.56 9.66
CA ALA A 163 10.18 1.72 9.57
C ALA A 163 10.50 0.23 9.54
N PHE A 164 9.53 -0.59 9.93
CA PHE A 164 9.61 -2.05 9.86
C PHE A 164 8.23 -2.72 9.70
N ILE A 165 8.25 -3.94 9.17
CA ILE A 165 7.07 -4.79 8.97
C ILE A 165 6.96 -5.74 10.16
N GLU A 166 5.78 -5.76 10.79
CA GLU A 166 5.48 -6.71 11.87
C GLU A 166 5.08 -8.09 11.34
N LYS A 167 5.27 -9.11 12.20
CA LYS A 167 4.96 -10.52 11.91
C LYS A 167 3.62 -10.73 11.19
N ALA A 168 2.52 -10.20 11.72
CA ALA A 168 1.18 -10.46 11.19
C ALA A 168 1.01 -10.03 9.72
N TYR A 169 1.62 -8.90 9.34
CA TYR A 169 1.56 -8.39 7.97
C TYR A 169 2.54 -9.11 7.05
N LEU A 170 3.68 -9.54 7.57
CA LEU A 170 4.59 -10.40 6.81
C LEU A 170 3.93 -11.75 6.51
N GLU A 171 3.32 -12.39 7.51
CA GLU A 171 2.62 -13.67 7.35
C GLU A 171 1.46 -13.55 6.35
N ARG A 172 0.69 -12.45 6.37
CA ARG A 172 -0.32 -12.14 5.35
C ARG A 172 0.26 -12.21 3.93
N PHE A 173 1.46 -11.67 3.70
CA PHE A 173 2.13 -11.76 2.40
C PHE A 173 2.74 -13.15 2.14
N VAL A 174 3.31 -13.80 3.14
CA VAL A 174 4.01 -15.08 2.96
C VAL A 174 3.05 -16.24 2.70
N ASP A 175 1.91 -16.23 3.37
CA ASP A 175 0.98 -17.37 3.41
C ASP A 175 -0.21 -17.21 2.48
N SER A 176 -0.45 -16.03 1.90
CA SER A 176 -1.53 -15.88 0.91
C SER A 176 -1.21 -16.63 -0.40
N ASP A 177 -2.23 -17.10 -1.11
CA ASP A 177 -2.04 -17.72 -2.42
C ASP A 177 -1.83 -16.69 -3.54
N SER A 178 -2.36 -15.48 -3.34
CA SER A 178 -2.27 -14.38 -4.30
C SER A 178 -2.09 -13.03 -3.63
N ILE A 179 -1.66 -12.03 -4.40
CA ILE A 179 -1.56 -10.64 -3.95
C ILE A 179 -2.91 -9.99 -4.13
N TYR A 180 -3.48 -9.54 -3.02
CA TYR A 180 -4.83 -9.00 -3.01
C TYR A 180 -4.96 -7.85 -1.99
N TYR A 181 -5.63 -6.80 -2.47
CA TYR A 181 -6.05 -5.64 -1.69
C TYR A 181 -7.44 -5.26 -2.18
N GLY A 182 -8.40 -5.13 -1.27
CA GLY A 182 -9.73 -4.61 -1.60
C GLY A 182 -9.69 -3.15 -2.05
N ASP A 183 -10.62 -2.78 -2.92
CA ASP A 183 -10.86 -1.42 -3.40
C ASP A 183 -12.37 -1.18 -3.47
N ILE A 184 -12.79 -0.01 -3.01
CA ILE A 184 -14.18 0.45 -3.04
C ILE A 184 -14.38 1.61 -4.03
N GLY A 185 -13.38 1.90 -4.87
CA GLY A 185 -13.50 2.85 -5.97
C GLY A 185 -13.29 4.30 -5.57
N VAL A 186 -12.58 4.56 -4.48
CA VAL A 186 -12.25 5.92 -4.04
C VAL A 186 -10.80 6.03 -3.58
N ARG A 187 -10.27 7.25 -3.61
CA ARG A 187 -9.06 7.64 -2.89
C ARG A 187 -9.41 8.71 -1.88
N VAL A 188 -8.85 8.57 -0.69
CA VAL A 188 -9.20 9.39 0.46
C VAL A 188 -8.00 10.19 0.95
N ILE A 189 -8.29 11.32 1.56
CA ILE A 189 -7.35 12.15 2.31
C ILE A 189 -7.85 12.30 3.75
N GLN A 190 -6.97 12.74 4.64
CA GLN A 190 -7.39 13.23 5.93
C GLN A 190 -7.65 14.73 5.80
N ASN A 191 -8.86 15.18 6.13
CA ASN A 191 -9.20 16.60 6.10
C ASN A 191 -8.77 17.31 7.39
N ASP A 192 -9.03 18.63 7.45
CA ASP A 192 -8.63 19.49 8.57
C ASP A 192 -9.30 19.12 9.91
N GLU A 193 -10.44 18.41 9.87
CA GLU A 193 -11.13 17.87 11.04
C GLU A 193 -10.63 16.46 11.42
N HIS A 194 -9.51 16.02 10.84
CA HIS A 194 -8.95 14.68 10.97
C HIS A 194 -9.85 13.54 10.47
N ALA A 195 -10.91 13.84 9.72
CA ALA A 195 -11.81 12.85 9.16
C ALA A 195 -11.30 12.31 7.82
N VAL A 196 -11.75 11.12 7.43
CA VAL A 196 -11.38 10.48 6.16
C VAL A 196 -12.35 10.93 5.07
N GLU A 197 -11.87 11.74 4.13
CA GLU A 197 -12.66 12.38 3.10
C GLU A 197 -12.31 11.85 1.71
N VAL A 198 -13.33 11.60 0.88
CA VAL A 198 -13.17 11.19 -0.52
C VAL A 198 -12.62 12.35 -1.34
N SER A 199 -11.41 12.17 -1.86
CA SER A 199 -10.71 13.17 -2.69
C SER A 199 -10.79 12.87 -4.19
N ILE A 200 -10.92 11.59 -4.55
CA ILE A 200 -11.00 11.10 -5.92
C ILE A 200 -11.98 9.93 -5.95
N VAL A 201 -12.79 9.87 -7.00
CA VAL A 201 -13.71 8.76 -7.29
C VAL A 201 -13.22 8.08 -8.57
N ASP A 202 -13.08 6.76 -8.54
CA ASP A 202 -12.74 5.95 -9.72
C ASP A 202 -13.88 6.07 -10.75
N PRO A 203 -13.62 6.67 -11.93
CA PRO A 203 -14.66 6.95 -12.91
C PRO A 203 -15.24 5.70 -13.57
N PHE A 204 -14.52 4.58 -13.49
CA PHE A 204 -14.87 3.33 -14.17
C PHE A 204 -15.31 2.24 -13.19
N PHE A 205 -15.34 2.53 -11.89
CA PHE A 205 -15.80 1.61 -10.86
C PHE A 205 -17.31 1.37 -10.96
N LYS A 206 -17.70 0.10 -11.04
CA LYS A 206 -19.10 -0.28 -11.28
C LYS A 206 -20.00 0.17 -10.13
N LYS A 207 -21.10 0.86 -10.45
CA LYS A 207 -22.12 1.38 -9.53
C LYS A 207 -21.53 2.14 -8.34
N ASN A 208 -20.48 2.93 -8.58
CA ASN A 208 -19.79 3.68 -7.54
C ASN A 208 -20.75 4.67 -6.85
N PRO A 209 -21.04 4.52 -5.54
CA PRO A 209 -22.04 5.36 -4.86
C PRO A 209 -21.47 6.68 -4.31
N PHE A 210 -20.14 6.84 -4.36
CA PHE A 210 -19.44 7.94 -3.69
C PHE A 210 -19.40 9.21 -4.53
N LYS A 211 -19.15 10.32 -3.83
CA LYS A 211 -18.86 11.63 -4.41
C LYS A 211 -17.62 12.21 -3.72
N VAL A 212 -16.89 13.05 -4.45
CA VAL A 212 -15.84 13.88 -3.85
C VAL A 212 -16.45 14.72 -2.72
N GLY A 213 -15.76 14.78 -1.58
CA GLY A 213 -16.22 15.46 -0.36
C GLY A 213 -17.04 14.59 0.60
N ASP A 214 -17.39 13.36 0.23
CA ASP A 214 -18.00 12.42 1.19
C ASP A 214 -17.01 12.12 2.33
N VAL A 215 -17.46 12.22 3.58
CA VAL A 215 -16.66 11.83 4.75
C VAL A 215 -17.06 10.43 5.17
N ILE A 216 -16.12 9.48 5.14
CA ILE A 216 -16.35 8.08 5.48
C ILE A 216 -16.13 7.86 6.98
N SER A 217 -17.15 7.36 7.68
CA SER A 217 -17.12 7.14 9.12
C SER A 217 -17.15 5.66 9.53
N ALA A 218 -17.64 4.77 8.68
CA ALA A 218 -17.58 3.34 8.90
C ALA A 218 -17.60 2.55 7.58
N VAL A 219 -16.95 1.39 7.56
CA VAL A 219 -16.98 0.44 6.45
C VAL A 219 -17.29 -0.94 7.02
N ASN A 220 -18.32 -1.60 6.49
CA ASN A 220 -18.76 -2.93 6.92
C ASN A 220 -18.97 -3.07 8.44
N GLY A 221 -19.50 -2.02 9.08
CA GLY A 221 -19.75 -1.98 10.53
C GLY A 221 -18.54 -1.59 11.38
N GLU A 222 -17.33 -1.56 10.82
CA GLU A 222 -16.12 -1.12 11.52
C GLU A 222 -15.95 0.41 11.42
N SER A 223 -15.70 1.06 12.54
CA SER A 223 -15.51 2.52 12.62
C SER A 223 -14.18 2.96 12.03
N ILE A 224 -14.19 4.05 11.26
CA ILE A 224 -13.00 4.67 10.70
C ILE A 224 -12.50 5.75 11.66
N THR A 225 -11.33 5.51 12.26
CA THR A 225 -10.66 6.42 13.20
C THR A 225 -9.58 7.29 12.55
N GLY A 226 -9.28 7.06 11.27
CA GLY A 226 -8.28 7.78 10.50
C GLY A 226 -7.88 7.03 9.23
N LEU A 227 -6.90 7.56 8.50
CA LEU A 227 -6.42 6.94 7.25
C LEU A 227 -5.91 5.50 7.44
N PRO A 228 -5.15 5.16 8.50
CA PRO A 228 -4.63 3.81 8.65
C PRO A 228 -5.73 2.77 8.90
N SER A 229 -6.74 3.10 9.72
CA SER A 229 -7.87 2.19 9.94
C SER A 229 -8.73 2.03 8.69
N PHE A 230 -8.96 3.12 7.93
CA PHE A 230 -9.61 3.03 6.62
C PHE A 230 -8.87 2.08 5.67
N ARG A 231 -7.55 2.27 5.51
CA ARG A 231 -6.71 1.44 4.63
C ARG A 231 -6.76 -0.03 5.04
N ARG A 232 -6.58 -0.34 6.32
CA ARG A 232 -6.69 -1.71 6.84
C ARG A 232 -8.04 -2.32 6.48
N ILE A 233 -9.13 -1.66 6.87
CA ILE A 233 -10.48 -2.20 6.70
C ILE A 233 -10.77 -2.45 5.22
N VAL A 234 -10.50 -1.47 4.34
CA VAL A 234 -10.76 -1.61 2.90
C VAL A 234 -9.90 -2.68 2.25
N PHE A 235 -8.60 -2.77 2.60
CA PHE A 235 -7.70 -3.76 2.02
C PHE A 235 -8.02 -5.21 2.40
N ASP A 236 -8.71 -5.41 3.52
CA ASP A 236 -9.13 -6.73 4.00
C ASP A 236 -10.51 -7.16 3.46
N LEU A 237 -11.22 -6.29 2.72
CA LEU A 237 -12.50 -6.65 2.11
C LEU A 237 -12.33 -7.64 0.96
N ASN A 238 -13.18 -8.67 0.89
CA ASN A 238 -13.16 -9.69 -0.16
C ASN A 238 -13.76 -9.19 -1.49
N GLU A 239 -13.16 -9.60 -2.61
CA GLU A 239 -13.61 -9.25 -3.96
C GLU A 239 -15.05 -9.72 -4.19
N GLY A 240 -15.88 -8.85 -4.77
CA GLY A 240 -17.27 -9.14 -5.08
C GLY A 240 -18.24 -8.99 -3.90
N ALA A 241 -17.75 -8.83 -2.66
CA ALA A 241 -18.62 -8.57 -1.52
C ALA A 241 -19.36 -7.24 -1.69
N VAL A 242 -20.61 -7.17 -1.25
CA VAL A 242 -21.38 -5.92 -1.21
C VAL A 242 -21.46 -5.48 0.23
N VAL A 243 -20.81 -4.35 0.55
CA VAL A 243 -20.65 -3.89 1.94
C VAL A 243 -21.30 -2.54 2.18
N PRO A 244 -21.90 -2.31 3.37
CA PRO A 244 -22.41 -1.00 3.75
C PRO A 244 -21.25 -0.06 4.13
N VAL A 245 -21.30 1.17 3.66
CA VAL A 245 -20.36 2.24 4.01
C VAL A 245 -21.16 3.43 4.53
N ARG A 246 -20.85 3.86 5.76
CA ARG A 246 -21.46 5.05 6.34
C ARG A 246 -20.65 6.27 5.94
N ILE A 247 -21.35 7.22 5.36
CA ILE A 247 -20.78 8.48 4.89
C ILE A 247 -21.56 9.67 5.44
N LYS A 248 -20.92 10.83 5.47
CA LYS A 248 -21.57 12.12 5.64
C LYS A 248 -21.40 12.90 4.35
N ARG A 249 -22.51 13.27 3.72
CA ARG A 249 -22.57 14.03 2.48
C ARG A 249 -23.34 15.31 2.74
N ASP A 250 -22.73 16.45 2.45
CA ASP A 250 -23.34 17.79 2.66
C ASP A 250 -23.91 17.96 4.08
N GLY A 251 -23.22 17.41 5.09
CA GLY A 251 -23.66 17.47 6.48
C GLY A 251 -24.56 16.31 6.93
N VAL A 252 -25.15 15.55 6.00
CA VAL A 252 -26.14 14.51 6.29
C VAL A 252 -25.50 13.13 6.34
N ALA A 253 -25.68 12.41 7.45
CA ALA A 253 -25.23 11.02 7.58
C ALA A 253 -26.15 10.08 6.79
N MET A 254 -25.55 9.17 6.02
CA MET A 254 -26.26 8.16 5.26
C MET A 254 -25.42 6.89 5.08
N GLU A 255 -26.05 5.82 4.62
CA GLU A 255 -25.38 4.56 4.30
C GLU A 255 -25.51 4.28 2.81
N VAL A 256 -24.42 3.86 2.19
CA VAL A 256 -24.36 3.46 0.78
C VAL A 256 -23.84 2.04 0.66
N MET A 257 -24.33 1.29 -0.32
CA MET A 257 -23.82 -0.05 -0.62
C MET A 257 -22.80 0.03 -1.74
N VAL A 258 -21.63 -0.58 -1.53
CA VAL A 258 -20.58 -0.67 -2.56
C VAL A 258 -20.20 -2.12 -2.79
N GLN A 259 -20.06 -2.50 -4.06
CA GLN A 259 -19.47 -3.78 -4.44
C GLN A 259 -17.94 -3.65 -4.44
N VAL A 260 -17.27 -4.45 -3.64
CA VAL A 260 -15.81 -4.47 -3.51
C VAL A 260 -15.22 -5.09 -4.77
N ASP A 261 -14.12 -4.51 -5.24
CA ASP A 261 -13.30 -5.05 -6.32
C ASP A 261 -11.84 -5.13 -5.84
N LYS A 262 -10.95 -5.75 -6.60
CA LYS A 262 -9.52 -5.72 -6.34
C LYS A 262 -8.91 -4.38 -6.75
N LEU A 263 -7.95 -3.93 -5.96
CA LEU A 263 -7.08 -2.81 -6.30
C LEU A 263 -6.28 -3.13 -7.57
N ARG A 264 -6.27 -2.21 -8.54
CA ARG A 264 -5.54 -2.37 -9.82
C ARG A 264 -4.36 -1.40 -9.98
N GLY A 265 -4.31 -0.35 -9.17
CA GLY A 265 -3.31 0.72 -9.21
C GLY A 265 -3.23 1.45 -7.88
N GLY A 266 -2.25 2.35 -7.73
CA GLY A 266 -1.93 3.00 -6.46
C GLY A 266 -0.75 2.36 -5.72
N MET A 267 -0.38 2.98 -4.60
CA MET A 267 0.86 2.67 -3.87
C MET A 267 2.09 2.86 -4.78
N LEU A 268 2.86 1.80 -5.04
CA LEU A 268 3.99 1.85 -6.00
C LEU A 268 3.55 1.78 -7.46
N LEU A 269 2.29 1.40 -7.74
CA LEU A 269 1.75 1.33 -9.09
C LEU A 269 1.08 2.64 -9.48
N PRO A 270 1.08 3.01 -10.78
CA PRO A 270 0.30 4.13 -11.28
C PRO A 270 -1.18 3.99 -10.89
N ASP A 271 -1.75 5.06 -10.35
CA ASP A 271 -3.16 5.12 -9.94
C ASP A 271 -3.99 5.86 -10.99
N ASP A 272 -4.12 5.23 -12.16
CA ASP A 272 -4.67 5.88 -13.34
C ASP A 272 -6.12 5.48 -13.67
N PHE A 273 -6.64 4.43 -13.01
CA PHE A 273 -7.93 3.78 -13.23
C PHE A 273 -8.18 3.21 -14.63
N PHE A 274 -7.43 3.61 -15.64
CA PHE A 274 -7.63 3.21 -17.04
C PHE A 274 -7.34 1.73 -17.29
N SER A 275 -6.47 1.12 -16.47
CA SER A 275 -6.24 -0.33 -16.51
C SER A 275 -7.53 -1.14 -16.29
N ARG A 276 -8.51 -0.61 -15.54
CA ARG A 276 -9.83 -1.25 -15.34
C ARG A 276 -10.62 -1.41 -16.63
N VAL A 277 -10.45 -0.49 -17.57
CA VAL A 277 -11.14 -0.48 -18.87
C VAL A 277 -10.20 -0.85 -20.02
N HIS A 278 -9.04 -1.42 -19.68
CA HIS A 278 -8.04 -1.92 -20.62
C HIS A 278 -7.53 -0.85 -21.61
N ILE A 279 -7.39 0.39 -21.17
CA ILE A 279 -6.73 1.44 -21.96
C ILE A 279 -5.54 2.03 -21.19
N GLY A 280 -4.61 2.63 -21.92
CA GLY A 280 -3.52 3.42 -21.34
C GLY A 280 -3.53 4.82 -21.93
N VAL A 281 -3.15 5.81 -21.11
CA VAL A 281 -3.07 7.21 -21.52
C VAL A 281 -1.80 7.88 -21.01
N ASN A 282 -1.43 9.03 -21.58
CA ASN A 282 -0.40 9.91 -21.03
C ASN A 282 -0.99 11.22 -20.46
N ASP A 283 -0.13 12.08 -19.92
CA ASP A 283 -0.51 13.36 -19.29
C ASP A 283 -1.19 14.37 -20.22
N ASN A 284 -1.19 14.14 -21.53
CA ASN A 284 -1.90 14.98 -22.52
C ASN A 284 -3.21 14.33 -22.99
N PHE A 285 -3.70 13.33 -22.25
CA PHE A 285 -4.85 12.49 -22.58
C PHE A 285 -4.76 11.90 -24.00
N VAL A 286 -3.57 11.45 -24.38
CA VAL A 286 -3.35 10.69 -25.61
C VAL A 286 -3.39 9.21 -25.27
N ILE A 287 -4.17 8.44 -26.03
CA ILE A 287 -4.25 6.99 -25.90
C ILE A 287 -2.90 6.37 -26.29
N THR A 288 -2.29 5.65 -25.36
CA THR A 288 -1.01 4.95 -25.54
C THR A 288 -1.18 3.45 -25.69
N TYR A 289 -2.33 2.91 -25.27
CA TYR A 289 -2.66 1.49 -25.32
C TYR A 289 -4.16 1.29 -25.38
N VAL A 290 -4.60 0.28 -26.14
CA VAL A 290 -5.97 -0.24 -26.16
C VAL A 290 -5.86 -1.75 -26.15
N GLY A 291 -6.36 -2.39 -25.10
CA GLY A 291 -6.35 -3.83 -24.93
C GLY A 291 -7.50 -4.51 -25.65
N ASN A 292 -7.33 -5.79 -25.96
CA ASN A 292 -8.35 -6.62 -26.61
C ASN A 292 -9.63 -6.79 -25.77
N GLU A 293 -9.52 -6.59 -24.46
CA GLU A 293 -10.64 -6.69 -23.51
C GLU A 293 -11.33 -5.34 -23.25
N ALA A 294 -10.91 -4.26 -23.92
CA ALA A 294 -11.62 -2.99 -23.88
C ALA A 294 -13.06 -3.20 -24.42
N LYS A 295 -14.04 -2.58 -23.75
CA LYS A 295 -15.48 -2.69 -24.03
C LYS A 295 -16.18 -1.35 -23.77
N ASP A 296 -17.51 -1.32 -23.83
CA ASP A 296 -18.33 -0.15 -23.48
C ASP A 296 -17.95 1.13 -24.26
N GLY A 297 -17.49 0.96 -25.50
CA GLY A 297 -17.07 2.02 -26.41
C GLY A 297 -15.57 2.28 -26.40
N PHE A 298 -14.82 1.81 -25.40
CA PHE A 298 -13.36 1.96 -25.33
C PHE A 298 -12.64 1.19 -26.44
N GLU A 299 -13.21 0.10 -26.95
CA GLU A 299 -12.68 -0.69 -28.08
C GLU A 299 -12.60 0.08 -29.40
N ARG A 300 -13.26 1.25 -29.50
CA ARG A 300 -13.25 2.11 -30.70
C ARG A 300 -12.08 3.10 -30.73
N LEU A 301 -11.38 3.25 -29.61
CA LEU A 301 -10.18 4.07 -29.49
C LEU A 301 -9.01 3.43 -30.23
N ARG A 302 -8.03 4.25 -30.62
CA ARG A 302 -6.77 3.82 -31.21
C ARG A 302 -5.61 4.50 -30.53
N VAL A 303 -4.46 3.82 -30.50
CA VAL A 303 -3.21 4.42 -30.06
C VAL A 303 -2.92 5.66 -30.90
N GLY A 304 -2.60 6.77 -30.23
CA GLY A 304 -2.38 8.08 -30.83
C GLY A 304 -3.61 9.00 -30.82
N ASP A 305 -4.81 8.48 -30.51
CA ASP A 305 -6.00 9.31 -30.32
C ASP A 305 -5.78 10.31 -29.18
N ARG A 306 -6.04 11.59 -29.45
CA ARG A 306 -5.98 12.64 -28.41
C ARG A 306 -7.38 13.03 -27.99
N ILE A 307 -7.67 12.96 -26.70
CA ILE A 307 -8.96 13.38 -26.15
C ILE A 307 -8.91 14.88 -25.85
N LEU A 308 -9.66 15.67 -26.63
CA LEU A 308 -9.70 17.13 -26.51
C LEU A 308 -10.76 17.61 -25.50
N ARG A 309 -11.87 16.88 -25.39
CA ARG A 309 -12.98 17.20 -24.48
C ARG A 309 -13.61 15.93 -23.93
N VAL A 310 -14.10 16.01 -22.70
CA VAL A 310 -14.99 15.02 -22.09
C VAL A 310 -16.31 15.71 -21.79
N ASN A 311 -17.39 15.18 -22.36
CA ASN A 311 -18.70 15.80 -22.35
C ASN A 311 -18.62 17.25 -22.86
N GLN A 312 -18.88 18.23 -21.99
CA GLN A 312 -18.84 19.64 -22.33
C GLN A 312 -17.51 20.32 -21.95
N HIS A 313 -16.65 19.64 -21.20
CA HIS A 313 -15.44 20.20 -20.61
C HIS A 313 -14.21 19.95 -21.47
N THR A 314 -13.34 20.95 -21.58
CA THR A 314 -12.01 20.79 -22.19
C THR A 314 -11.15 19.90 -21.31
N THR A 315 -10.41 18.99 -21.95
CA THR A 315 -9.46 18.13 -21.25
C THR A 315 -8.37 18.96 -20.57
N PRO A 316 -8.16 18.83 -19.26
CA PRO A 316 -7.03 19.44 -18.57
C PRO A 316 -5.72 18.72 -18.89
N LYS A 317 -4.59 19.37 -18.60
CA LYS A 317 -3.27 18.72 -18.65
C LYS A 317 -2.98 18.00 -17.33
N GLY A 318 -2.28 16.88 -17.42
CA GLY A 318 -1.84 16.08 -16.29
C GLY A 318 -2.86 15.01 -15.91
N LEU A 319 -2.36 13.79 -15.70
CA LEU A 319 -3.18 12.61 -15.42
C LEU A 319 -4.12 12.80 -14.22
N SER A 320 -3.66 13.41 -13.12
CA SER A 320 -4.49 13.65 -11.94
C SER A 320 -5.68 14.58 -12.22
N ALA A 321 -5.50 15.59 -13.08
CA ALA A 321 -6.58 16.51 -13.44
C ALA A 321 -7.59 15.83 -14.39
N ILE A 322 -7.10 15.00 -15.32
CA ILE A 322 -7.93 14.17 -16.20
C ILE A 322 -8.81 13.25 -15.36
N ILE A 323 -8.22 12.52 -14.41
CA ILE A 323 -8.95 11.61 -13.51
C ILE A 323 -10.01 12.36 -12.70
N ARG A 324 -9.69 13.54 -12.16
CA ARG A 324 -10.67 14.36 -11.43
C ARG A 324 -11.86 14.75 -12.31
N LEU A 325 -11.61 15.17 -13.56
CA LEU A 325 -12.67 15.48 -14.52
C LEU A 325 -13.54 14.24 -14.81
N LEU A 326 -12.92 13.07 -15.03
CA LEU A 326 -13.65 11.84 -15.30
C LEU A 326 -14.48 11.39 -14.07
N GLY A 327 -13.94 11.58 -12.88
CA GLY A 327 -14.56 11.24 -11.59
C GLY A 327 -15.82 12.05 -11.25
N GLU A 328 -16.11 13.12 -11.99
CA GLU A 328 -17.42 13.83 -11.91
C GLU A 328 -18.57 13.01 -12.53
N TYR A 329 -18.22 12.01 -13.36
CA TYR A 329 -19.14 11.14 -14.06
C TYR A 329 -18.87 9.66 -13.74
N PRO A 330 -18.85 9.26 -12.46
CA PRO A 330 -18.48 7.90 -12.08
C PRO A 330 -19.53 6.92 -12.56
N ASP A 331 -19.07 5.84 -13.19
CA ASP A 331 -19.92 4.79 -13.78
C ASP A 331 -20.93 5.28 -14.83
N LYS A 332 -20.78 6.51 -15.33
CA LYS A 332 -21.69 7.11 -16.31
C LYS A 332 -21.09 7.10 -17.70
N LYS A 333 -21.96 7.01 -18.70
CA LYS A 333 -21.62 7.24 -20.12
C LYS A 333 -20.98 8.63 -20.28
N GLN A 334 -19.90 8.68 -21.06
CA GLN A 334 -19.16 9.90 -21.34
C GLN A 334 -18.99 10.07 -22.85
N ARG A 335 -19.10 11.30 -23.35
CA ARG A 335 -18.89 11.64 -24.75
C ARG A 335 -17.55 12.33 -24.93
N TRP A 336 -16.60 11.66 -25.55
CA TRP A 336 -15.24 12.16 -25.74
C TRP A 336 -15.07 12.76 -27.13
N LEU A 337 -14.57 13.99 -27.23
CA LEU A 337 -14.10 14.58 -28.50
C LEU A 337 -12.68 14.09 -28.77
N VAL A 338 -12.54 13.25 -29.77
CA VAL A 338 -11.28 12.63 -30.17
C VAL A 338 -10.70 13.37 -31.36
N SER A 339 -9.38 13.61 -31.36
CA SER A 339 -8.61 14.01 -32.53
C SER A 339 -7.72 12.86 -32.98
N ARG A 340 -7.84 12.49 -34.26
CA ARG A 340 -7.05 11.43 -34.92
C ARG A 340 -6.63 11.93 -36.30
N ASN A 341 -5.33 12.13 -36.52
CA ASN A 341 -4.78 12.64 -37.78
C ASN A 341 -5.50 13.91 -38.26
N ASP A 342 -5.64 14.89 -37.36
CA ASP A 342 -6.32 16.18 -37.58
C ASP A 342 -7.83 16.12 -37.88
N PHE A 343 -8.43 14.93 -37.85
CA PHE A 343 -9.88 14.76 -37.90
C PHE A 343 -10.47 14.65 -36.49
N GLN A 344 -11.54 15.40 -36.22
CA GLN A 344 -12.21 15.42 -34.92
C GLN A 344 -13.59 14.78 -34.98
N PHE A 345 -13.89 13.90 -34.02
CA PHE A 345 -15.17 13.20 -33.94
C PHE A 345 -15.47 12.79 -32.49
N PHE A 346 -16.74 12.46 -32.22
CA PHE A 346 -17.15 12.02 -30.90
C PHE A 346 -17.16 10.49 -30.78
N ILE A 347 -16.69 9.99 -29.65
CA ILE A 347 -16.90 8.60 -29.22
C ILE A 347 -17.64 8.63 -27.89
N ASP A 348 -18.66 7.81 -27.76
CA ASP A 348 -19.31 7.54 -26.49
C ASP A 348 -18.58 6.38 -25.79
N VAL A 349 -18.10 6.57 -24.57
CA VAL A 349 -17.40 5.55 -23.77
C VAL A 349 -18.08 5.35 -22.43
N ASN A 350 -17.73 4.25 -21.75
CA ASN A 350 -18.41 3.81 -20.54
C ASN A 350 -19.94 3.63 -20.77
N ASP A 351 -20.30 3.23 -22.00
CA ASP A 351 -21.69 3.02 -22.42
C ASP A 351 -22.13 1.59 -22.13
N LYS A 352 -22.70 1.39 -20.94
CA LYS A 352 -23.10 0.07 -20.43
C LYS A 352 -24.49 -0.38 -20.89
N SER A 353 -25.13 0.38 -21.78
CA SER A 353 -26.49 0.11 -22.28
C SER A 353 -26.62 -1.25 -22.97
N ALA A 354 -25.53 -1.80 -23.52
CA ALA A 354 -25.51 -3.14 -24.09
C ALA A 354 -25.62 -4.25 -23.02
N MET A 355 -25.01 -4.07 -21.83
CA MET A 355 -25.01 -5.07 -20.75
C MET A 355 -26.36 -5.19 -20.04
N GLU A 356 -27.04 -4.06 -19.82
CA GLU A 356 -28.38 -4.06 -19.17
C GLU A 356 -29.44 -4.80 -20.02
N SER A 357 -29.26 -4.85 -21.35
CA SER A 357 -30.14 -5.60 -22.24
C SER A 357 -29.99 -7.13 -22.13
N GLN A 358 -28.80 -7.65 -21.82
CA GLN A 358 -28.56 -9.09 -21.66
C GLN A 358 -28.96 -9.62 -20.27
N ASP A 359 -28.73 -8.84 -19.20
CA ASP A 359 -29.17 -9.20 -17.85
C ASP A 359 -30.71 -9.16 -17.73
N SER A 360 -31.37 -8.23 -18.42
CA SER A 360 -32.84 -8.17 -18.46
C SER A 360 -33.47 -9.30 -19.30
N LEU A 361 -32.83 -9.72 -20.39
CA LEU A 361 -33.28 -10.88 -21.19
C LEU A 361 -33.13 -12.20 -20.41
N THR A 362 -32.04 -12.38 -19.68
CA THR A 362 -31.81 -13.58 -18.86
C THR A 362 -32.71 -13.62 -17.62
N GLN A 363 -32.98 -12.48 -16.97
CA GLN A 363 -33.99 -12.41 -15.90
C GLN A 363 -35.42 -12.59 -16.42
N GLY A 364 -35.74 -12.12 -17.63
CA GLY A 364 -37.03 -12.32 -18.29
C GLY A 364 -37.30 -13.81 -18.58
N LEU A 365 -36.33 -14.50 -19.19
CA LEU A 365 -36.41 -15.93 -19.52
C LEU A 365 -36.58 -16.83 -18.28
N LEU A 366 -35.90 -16.53 -17.17
CA LEU A 366 -36.04 -17.28 -15.92
C LEU A 366 -37.38 -17.03 -15.19
N SER A 367 -38.11 -15.97 -15.54
CA SER A 367 -39.40 -15.62 -14.94
C SER A 367 -40.61 -16.16 -15.70
N GLU A 368 -40.44 -16.59 -16.96
CA GLU A 368 -41.50 -17.18 -17.78
C GLU A 368 -41.64 -18.70 -17.59
N ASP A 369 -40.57 -19.40 -17.21
CA ASP A 369 -40.57 -20.86 -16.98
C ASP A 369 -41.31 -21.30 -15.70
N THR A 370 -41.85 -20.37 -14.89
CA THR A 370 -42.64 -20.69 -13.68
C THR A 370 -44.15 -20.47 -13.84
N ARG A 371 -44.66 -20.19 -15.05
CA ARG A 371 -46.10 -19.92 -15.29
C ARG A 371 -46.89 -21.00 -16.02
N PHE A 372 -46.33 -22.19 -16.26
CA PHE A 372 -47.09 -23.32 -16.78
C PHE A 372 -46.77 -24.62 -16.03
N SER A 373 -47.51 -24.83 -14.94
CA SER A 373 -47.78 -26.17 -14.40
C SER A 373 -49.14 -26.11 -13.70
N PHE A 374 -50.17 -26.62 -14.39
CA PHE A 374 -51.47 -27.00 -13.81
C PHE A 374 -51.42 -28.48 -13.40
#